data_AF-A0A9W5VMI3-F1
#
_entry.id   AF-A0A9W5VMI3-F1
#
_cell.length_a   1.000
_cell.length_b   1.000
_cell.length_c   1.000
_cell.angle_alpha   90.00
_cell.angle_beta   90.00
_cell.angle_gamma   90.00
#
_symmetry.space_group_name_H-M   'P 1'
#
loop_
_entity.id
_entity.type
_entity.pdbx_description
1 polymer ?
#
loop_
_entity_poly.entity_id
_entity_poly.type
_entity_poly.pdbx_seq_one_letter_code
_entity_poly.pdbx_strand_id
1 'polypeptide(L)'
;MTIRFGDLYEEILAIEDAMQRMRDDVASSDCSSITKCRLEIELEMLEQKLYELERTNIDFELLNFVTIIESIERCFNCIDIPGELSHDIAPVPYDTASNCGGKKRQLSLKDIELISVFEMSTRKPDKRPNVFEFVKSAMPYKILTIASEKYIVSYDSLRNGIAVKGFNRQTGESVTNFGNISRIDVKLNDSARQKYGIEWVTACKVLLTTPTPMVSIAPLSLAIDGNPSTMPRVEYTNEAEVEMVFQFFV
;
A
#
# COMPACT_ATOMS: atom_id res chain seq x y z
N MET A 1 -28.98 6.79 -10.37
CA MET A 1 -28.33 8.12 -10.36
C MET A 1 -26.94 7.88 -9.81
N THR A 2 -25.89 8.06 -10.62
CA THR A 2 -24.51 7.72 -10.23
C THR A 2 -23.98 8.83 -9.34
N ILE A 3 -23.94 8.59 -8.03
CA ILE A 3 -23.38 9.51 -7.04
C ILE A 3 -21.86 9.53 -7.25
N ARG A 4 -21.26 10.71 -7.46
CA ARG A 4 -19.81 10.82 -7.64
C ARG A 4 -19.14 10.83 -6.27
N PHE A 5 -17.96 10.22 -6.18
CA PHE A 5 -17.21 10.10 -4.92
C PHE A 5 -16.91 11.46 -4.26
N GLY A 6 -16.61 12.49 -5.06
CA GLY A 6 -16.38 13.84 -4.55
C GLY A 6 -17.63 14.45 -3.89
N ASP A 7 -18.80 14.23 -4.47
CA ASP A 7 -20.06 14.72 -3.93
C ASP A 7 -20.40 14.00 -2.59
N LEU A 8 -20.10 12.70 -2.51
CA LEU A 8 -20.27 11.92 -1.28
C LEU A 8 -19.29 12.35 -0.17
N TYR A 9 -18.04 12.66 -0.52
CA TYR A 9 -17.02 13.10 0.43
C TYR A 9 -17.30 14.50 1.00
N GLU A 10 -17.69 15.45 0.14
CA GLU A 10 -18.11 16.79 0.56
C GLU A 10 -19.36 16.73 1.43
N GLU A 11 -20.33 15.85 1.12
CA GLU A 11 -21.51 15.65 1.97
C GLU A 11 -21.15 15.05 3.35
N ILE A 12 -20.22 14.09 3.41
CA ILE A 12 -19.73 13.54 4.69
C ILE A 12 -19.07 14.63 5.53
N LEU A 13 -18.16 15.41 4.95
CA LEU A 13 -17.50 16.51 5.66
C LEU A 13 -18.49 17.59 6.13
N ALA A 14 -19.48 17.93 5.31
CA ALA A 14 -20.52 18.89 5.69
C ALA A 14 -21.40 18.37 6.83
N ILE A 15 -21.70 17.06 6.85
CA ILE A 15 -22.45 16.41 7.93
C ILE A 15 -21.63 16.38 9.22
N GLU A 16 -20.34 16.05 9.15
CA GLU A 16 -19.44 16.05 10.30
C GLU A 16 -19.29 17.45 10.94
N ASP A 17 -19.10 18.49 10.12
CA ASP A 17 -19.03 19.87 10.59
C ASP A 17 -20.37 20.33 11.20
N ALA A 18 -21.50 19.97 10.58
CA ALA A 18 -22.81 20.27 11.13
C ALA A 18 -23.04 19.56 12.47
N MET A 19 -22.66 18.28 12.60
CA MET A 19 -22.75 17.52 13.85
C MET A 19 -21.90 18.13 14.95
N GLN A 20 -20.69 18.58 14.62
CA GLN A 20 -19.81 19.21 15.61
C GLN A 20 -20.40 20.53 16.11
N ARG A 21 -20.93 21.37 15.22
CA ARG A 21 -21.62 22.61 15.60
C ARG A 21 -22.87 22.34 16.44
N MET A 22 -23.67 21.33 16.11
CA MET A 22 -24.82 20.95 16.92
C MET A 22 -24.44 20.41 18.30
N ARG A 23 -23.34 19.66 18.42
CA ARG A 23 -22.82 19.22 19.72
C ARG A 23 -22.38 20.41 20.58
N ASP A 24 -21.74 21.40 19.97
CA ASP A 24 -21.32 22.63 20.64
C ASP A 24 -22.54 23.49 21.06
N ASP A 25 -23.58 23.56 20.23
CA ASP A 25 -24.85 24.25 20.54
C ASP A 25 -25.63 23.52 21.66
N VAL A 26 -25.65 22.19 21.67
CA VAL A 26 -26.25 21.37 22.75
C VAL A 26 -25.49 21.53 24.07
N ALA A 27 -24.15 21.64 24.01
CA ALA A 27 -23.30 21.82 25.18
C ALA A 27 -23.37 23.25 25.75
N SER A 28 -23.62 24.25 24.91
CA SER A 28 -23.70 25.66 25.29
C SER A 28 -25.12 26.17 25.59
N SER A 29 -26.15 25.36 25.32
CA SER A 29 -27.54 25.75 25.56
C SER A 29 -27.92 25.66 27.05
N ASP A 30 -28.00 26.83 27.70
CA ASP A 30 -28.68 27.02 28.98
C ASP A 30 -30.16 27.36 28.74
N CYS A 31 -31.05 26.37 28.79
CA CYS A 31 -32.47 26.44 29.21
C CYS A 31 -33.41 25.46 28.47
N SER A 32 -34.18 24.71 29.27
CA SER A 32 -35.38 23.90 28.95
C SER A 32 -35.16 22.59 28.17
N SER A 33 -35.68 21.49 28.73
CA SER A 33 -35.48 20.13 28.24
C SER A 33 -36.01 19.87 26.83
N ILE A 34 -36.90 20.71 26.30
CA ILE A 34 -37.55 20.48 25.00
C ILE A 34 -36.64 20.88 23.83
N THR A 35 -35.94 22.02 23.91
CA THR A 35 -35.03 22.47 22.84
C THR A 35 -33.78 21.59 22.79
N LYS A 36 -33.23 21.24 23.96
CA LYS A 36 -32.10 20.32 24.06
C LYS A 36 -32.45 18.92 23.56
N CYS A 37 -33.60 18.37 23.98
CA CYS A 37 -34.07 17.06 23.51
C CYS A 37 -34.33 17.05 21.99
N ARG A 38 -34.81 18.16 21.42
CA ARG A 38 -35.00 18.27 19.96
C ARG A 38 -33.67 18.31 19.20
N LEU A 39 -32.68 19.04 19.70
CA LEU A 39 -31.34 19.07 19.11
C LEU A 39 -30.62 17.72 19.24
N GLU A 40 -30.82 17.01 20.35
CA GLU A 40 -30.30 15.64 20.54
C GLU A 40 -30.93 14.64 19.57
N ILE A 41 -32.24 14.73 19.30
CA ILE A 41 -32.94 13.90 18.29
C ILE A 41 -32.44 14.22 16.87
N GLU A 42 -32.26 15.50 16.54
CA GLU A 42 -31.74 15.91 15.23
C GLU A 42 -30.28 15.47 15.03
N LEU A 43 -29.47 15.47 16.10
CA LEU A 43 -28.11 14.92 16.10
C LEU A 43 -28.11 13.40 15.89
N GLU A 44 -28.98 12.65 16.57
CA GLU A 44 -29.11 11.19 16.41
C GLU A 44 -29.55 10.83 14.98
N MET A 45 -30.44 11.61 14.37
CA MET A 45 -30.83 11.44 12.95
C MET A 45 -29.67 11.73 11.99
N LEU A 46 -28.78 12.66 12.31
CA LEU A 46 -27.58 12.94 11.50
C LEU A 46 -26.52 11.86 11.66
N GLU A 47 -26.31 11.34 12.87
CA GLU A 47 -25.45 10.19 13.14
C GLU A 47 -25.93 8.95 12.38
N GLN A 48 -27.25 8.72 12.35
CA GLN A 48 -27.83 7.62 11.60
C GLN A 48 -27.67 7.79 10.08
N LYS A 49 -27.80 9.03 9.56
CA LYS A 49 -27.55 9.32 8.14
C LYS A 49 -26.08 9.16 7.77
N LEU A 50 -25.16 9.59 8.64
CA LEU A 50 -23.72 9.37 8.45
C LEU A 50 -23.40 7.88 8.40
N TYR A 51 -23.96 7.10 9.32
CA TYR A 51 -23.80 5.64 9.33
C TYR A 51 -24.37 4.96 8.08
N GLU A 52 -25.49 5.44 7.53
CA GLU A 52 -26.04 4.94 6.26
C GLU A 52 -25.18 5.34 5.04
N LEU A 53 -24.60 6.55 5.05
CA LEU A 53 -23.68 7.03 4.01
C LEU A 53 -22.35 6.27 4.02
N GLU A 54 -21.73 6.06 5.18
CA GLU A 54 -20.51 5.26 5.35
C GLU A 54 -20.70 3.80 4.90
N ARG A 55 -21.93 3.30 5.06
CA ARG A 55 -22.31 1.93 4.70
C ARG A 55 -22.87 1.82 3.27
N THR A 56 -22.97 2.94 2.57
CA THR A 56 -23.29 2.95 1.14
C THR A 56 -22.13 2.26 0.42
N ASN A 57 -22.43 1.09 -0.14
CA ASN A 57 -21.44 0.23 -0.78
C ASN A 57 -20.95 0.94 -2.05
N ILE A 58 -19.87 1.70 -1.93
CA ILE A 58 -19.22 2.34 -3.07
C ILE A 58 -18.71 1.21 -3.95
N ASP A 59 -19.30 1.09 -5.14
CA ASP A 59 -18.86 0.11 -6.14
C ASP A 59 -17.51 0.59 -6.72
N PHE A 60 -16.44 0.18 -6.06
CA PHE A 60 -15.07 0.49 -6.43
C PHE A 60 -14.66 -0.10 -7.80
N GLU A 61 -15.50 -0.93 -8.43
CA GLU A 61 -15.26 -1.43 -9.80
C GLU A 61 -15.53 -0.36 -10.88
N LEU A 62 -16.30 0.69 -10.56
CA LEU A 62 -16.59 1.81 -11.49
C LEU A 62 -15.69 3.03 -11.27
N LEU A 63 -14.91 3.05 -10.19
CA LEU A 63 -13.86 4.05 -9.99
C LEU A 63 -12.67 3.64 -10.87
N ASN A 64 -12.60 4.20 -12.07
CA ASN A 64 -11.41 4.10 -12.91
C ASN A 64 -10.26 4.85 -12.21
N PHE A 65 -9.60 4.16 -11.29
CA PHE A 65 -8.60 4.68 -10.35
C PHE A 65 -7.47 5.41 -11.07
N VAL A 66 -7.19 5.00 -12.32
CA VAL A 66 -6.24 5.65 -13.23
C VAL A 66 -6.66 7.08 -13.56
N THR A 67 -7.93 7.31 -13.89
CA THR A 67 -8.45 8.65 -14.25
C THR A 67 -8.48 9.61 -13.06
N ILE A 68 -8.67 9.08 -11.84
CA ILE A 68 -8.67 9.88 -10.61
C ILE A 68 -7.25 10.25 -10.22
N ILE A 69 -6.29 9.33 -10.28
CA ILE A 69 -4.88 9.64 -10.07
C ILE A 69 -4.37 10.64 -11.11
N GLU A 70 -4.69 10.47 -12.41
CA GLU A 70 -4.33 11.43 -13.46
C GLU A 70 -5.01 12.81 -13.27
N SER A 71 -6.23 12.85 -12.71
CA SER A 71 -6.93 14.10 -12.41
C SER A 71 -6.39 14.79 -11.16
N ILE A 72 -5.97 14.02 -10.14
CA ILE A 72 -5.29 14.52 -8.94
C ILE A 72 -3.90 15.07 -9.33
N GLU A 73 -3.13 14.36 -10.15
CA GLU A 73 -1.86 14.83 -10.71
C GLU A 73 -2.02 16.11 -11.55
N ARG A 74 -3.14 16.26 -12.28
CA ARG A 74 -3.48 17.51 -12.98
C ARG A 74 -3.91 18.64 -12.04
N CYS A 75 -4.64 18.36 -10.96
CA CYS A 75 -5.03 19.37 -9.98
C CYS A 75 -3.83 19.91 -9.19
N PHE A 76 -2.87 19.05 -8.83
CA PHE A 76 -1.64 19.48 -8.14
C PHE A 76 -0.71 20.32 -9.02
N ASN A 77 -0.78 20.18 -10.35
CA ASN A 77 -0.05 21.04 -11.29
C ASN A 77 -0.74 22.39 -11.56
N CYS A 78 -1.93 22.65 -10.97
CA CYS A 78 -2.69 23.88 -11.19
C CYS A 78 -2.65 24.86 -10.01
N ILE A 79 -1.95 24.52 -8.91
CA ILE A 79 -1.84 25.39 -7.73
C ILE A 79 -0.37 25.76 -7.53
N ASP A 80 0.01 26.97 -7.97
CA ASP A 80 1.26 27.60 -7.55
C ASP A 80 1.11 27.99 -6.06
N ILE A 81 1.54 27.12 -5.15
CA ILE A 81 1.67 27.43 -3.73
C ILE A 81 3.07 28.03 -3.53
N PRO A 82 3.21 29.32 -3.18
CA PRO A 82 4.50 29.92 -2.91
C PRO A 82 4.97 29.47 -1.53
N GLY A 83 5.83 28.45 -1.53
CA GLY A 83 6.49 27.88 -0.35
C GLY A 83 6.96 26.48 -0.71
N GLU A 84 8.27 26.23 -0.57
CA GLU A 84 8.92 24.96 -0.89
C GLU A 84 8.20 23.75 -0.25
N LEU A 85 7.25 23.14 -0.96
CA LEU A 85 6.82 21.78 -0.68
C LEU A 85 7.88 20.85 -1.27
N SER A 86 8.94 20.58 -0.53
CA SER A 86 9.95 19.56 -0.84
C SER A 86 9.39 18.12 -0.68
N HIS A 87 8.22 17.84 -1.25
CA HIS A 87 7.49 16.57 -1.04
C HIS A 87 7.80 15.49 -2.09
N ASP A 88 8.77 15.72 -2.99
CA ASP A 88 9.24 14.71 -3.95
C ASP A 88 10.25 13.70 -3.34
N ILE A 89 10.54 13.78 -2.05
CA ILE A 89 11.51 12.89 -1.40
C ILE A 89 10.76 11.84 -0.58
N ALA A 90 10.79 10.59 -1.04
CA ALA A 90 10.29 9.46 -0.28
C ALA A 90 10.96 9.43 1.11
N PRO A 91 10.22 9.16 2.20
CA PRO A 91 10.82 8.98 3.52
C PRO A 91 12.00 8.00 3.48
N VAL A 92 13.04 8.29 4.28
CA VAL A 92 14.19 7.40 4.40
C VAL A 92 13.70 6.02 4.84
N PRO A 93 14.11 4.93 4.16
CA PRO A 93 13.74 3.58 4.57
C PRO A 93 14.32 3.25 5.95
N TYR A 94 13.61 2.43 6.72
CA TYR A 94 14.04 1.97 8.04
C TYR A 94 15.24 1.03 7.95
N ASP A 95 15.29 0.20 6.92
CA ASP A 95 16.42 -0.69 6.63
C ASP A 95 16.61 -0.84 5.13
N THR A 96 17.82 -1.23 4.71
CA THR A 96 18.18 -1.42 3.30
C THR A 96 19.19 -2.53 3.17
N ALA A 97 18.89 -3.49 2.29
CA ALA A 97 19.85 -4.48 1.84
C ALA A 97 20.14 -4.30 0.34
N SER A 98 21.39 -4.49 -0.07
CA SER A 98 21.78 -4.46 -1.48
C SER A 98 22.90 -5.44 -1.81
N ASN A 99 22.75 -6.12 -2.94
CA ASN A 99 23.75 -6.97 -3.58
C ASN A 99 23.87 -6.67 -5.09
N CYS A 100 23.50 -5.47 -5.53
CA CYS A 100 23.55 -5.06 -6.94
C CYS A 100 24.96 -5.06 -7.55
N GLY A 101 26.01 -5.15 -6.74
CA GLY A 101 27.39 -5.17 -7.21
C GLY A 101 27.71 -3.90 -8.01
N GLY A 102 28.26 -4.07 -9.21
CA GLY A 102 28.62 -2.96 -10.12
C GLY A 102 27.49 -2.40 -10.98
N LYS A 103 26.25 -2.90 -10.84
CA LYS A 103 25.09 -2.46 -11.63
C LYS A 103 24.70 -1.04 -11.23
N LYS A 104 24.51 -0.15 -12.21
CA LYS A 104 24.30 1.29 -11.96
C LYS A 104 22.95 1.79 -12.45
N ARG A 105 22.32 1.09 -13.39
CA ARG A 105 21.12 1.58 -14.03
C ARG A 105 19.89 0.95 -13.41
N GLN A 106 19.12 1.74 -12.68
CA GLN A 106 17.84 1.30 -12.14
C GLN A 106 16.83 1.15 -13.29
N LEU A 107 16.12 0.03 -13.29
CA LEU A 107 14.99 -0.18 -14.19
C LEU A 107 13.75 0.54 -13.67
N SER A 108 12.87 0.92 -14.59
CA SER A 108 11.58 1.52 -14.28
C SER A 108 10.42 0.62 -14.66
N LEU A 109 9.20 0.93 -14.22
CA LEU A 109 8.00 0.21 -14.63
C LEU A 109 7.84 0.19 -16.17
N LYS A 110 8.37 1.21 -16.87
CA LYS A 110 8.35 1.29 -18.34
C LYS A 110 9.21 0.21 -18.99
N ASP A 111 10.23 -0.31 -18.32
CA ASP A 111 11.13 -1.35 -18.83
C ASP A 111 10.56 -2.78 -18.62
N ILE A 112 9.53 -2.91 -17.78
CA ILE A 112 9.01 -4.20 -17.30
C ILE A 112 7.79 -4.65 -18.14
N GLU A 113 7.72 -5.94 -18.43
CA GLU A 113 6.60 -6.65 -19.04
C GLU A 113 5.83 -7.47 -18.00
N LEU A 114 6.55 -8.33 -17.27
CA LEU A 114 6.01 -9.28 -16.29
C LEU A 114 6.79 -9.18 -14.98
N ILE A 115 6.11 -9.42 -13.86
CA ILE A 115 6.68 -9.47 -12.51
C ILE A 115 6.35 -10.84 -11.92
N SER A 116 7.36 -11.52 -11.39
CA SER A 116 7.21 -12.81 -10.70
C SER A 116 7.65 -12.64 -9.25
N VAL A 117 6.71 -12.78 -8.32
CA VAL A 117 6.93 -12.69 -6.87
C VAL A 117 7.03 -14.09 -6.28
N PHE A 118 8.14 -14.37 -5.59
CA PHE A 118 8.39 -15.62 -4.91
C PHE A 118 8.15 -15.44 -3.41
N GLU A 119 7.22 -16.21 -2.86
CA GLU A 119 6.89 -16.23 -1.44
C GLU A 119 7.17 -17.61 -0.86
N MET A 120 7.80 -17.66 0.30
CA MET A 120 8.12 -18.91 0.97
C MET A 120 7.22 -19.14 2.19
N SER A 121 6.24 -20.03 2.05
CA SER A 121 5.33 -20.32 3.14
C SER A 121 5.98 -21.20 4.21
N THR A 122 6.01 -20.70 5.45
CA THR A 122 6.53 -21.45 6.62
C THR A 122 5.73 -22.70 7.00
N ARG A 123 4.51 -22.86 6.48
CA ARG A 123 3.62 -23.99 6.76
C ARG A 123 3.80 -25.19 5.82
N LYS A 124 4.67 -25.10 4.81
CA LYS A 124 4.89 -26.19 3.84
C LYS A 124 6.04 -27.12 4.27
N PRO A 125 5.86 -28.45 4.19
CA PRO A 125 6.97 -29.40 4.32
C PRO A 125 7.90 -29.36 3.10
N ASP A 126 7.41 -28.85 1.96
CA ASP A 126 8.18 -28.70 0.73
C ASP A 126 8.83 -27.30 0.69
N LYS A 127 10.17 -27.25 0.55
CA LYS A 127 10.98 -26.01 0.55
C LYS A 127 10.89 -25.21 -0.76
N ARG A 128 9.79 -25.39 -1.51
CA ARG A 128 9.57 -24.74 -2.80
C ARG A 128 8.75 -23.46 -2.60
N PRO A 129 9.20 -22.33 -3.14
CA PRO A 129 8.46 -21.07 -3.08
C PRO A 129 7.17 -21.16 -3.90
N ASN A 130 6.15 -20.45 -3.45
CA ASN A 130 4.99 -20.09 -4.25
C ASN A 130 5.41 -18.97 -5.21
N VAL A 131 5.03 -19.08 -6.48
CA VAL A 131 5.34 -18.08 -7.51
C VAL A 131 4.04 -17.45 -7.99
N PHE A 132 3.98 -16.13 -7.96
CA PHE A 132 2.84 -15.35 -8.44
C PHE A 132 3.29 -14.42 -9.55
N GLU A 133 2.66 -14.51 -10.72
CA GLU A 133 3.05 -13.76 -11.92
C GLU A 133 2.00 -12.74 -12.33
N PHE A 134 2.48 -11.59 -12.77
CA PHE A 134 1.65 -10.41 -12.97
C PHE A 134 2.13 -9.54 -14.13
N VAL A 135 1.21 -9.04 -14.96
CA VAL A 135 1.52 -8.11 -16.06
C VAL A 135 1.24 -6.67 -15.65
N LYS A 136 2.21 -5.76 -15.75
CA LYS A 136 2.16 -4.40 -15.14
C LYS A 136 0.82 -3.63 -15.20
N SER A 137 0.00 -3.82 -16.24
CA SER A 137 -1.29 -3.14 -16.42
C SER A 137 -2.37 -3.55 -15.40
N ALA A 138 -2.15 -4.65 -14.68
CA ALA A 138 -3.11 -5.17 -13.72
C ALA A 138 -2.74 -4.83 -12.25
N MET A 139 -1.75 -3.95 -12.03
CA MET A 139 -1.46 -3.44 -10.69
C MET A 139 -2.61 -2.59 -10.15
N PRO A 140 -2.87 -2.61 -8.83
CA PRO A 140 -2.21 -3.43 -7.80
C PRO A 140 -2.74 -4.86 -7.73
N TYR A 141 -1.90 -5.81 -7.29
CA TYR A 141 -2.30 -7.21 -7.10
C TYR A 141 -2.52 -7.57 -5.66
N LYS A 142 -3.47 -8.48 -5.43
CA LYS A 142 -3.67 -9.11 -4.13
C LYS A 142 -3.20 -10.55 -4.20
N ILE A 143 -2.25 -10.91 -3.34
CA ILE A 143 -1.83 -12.28 -3.12
C ILE A 143 -2.45 -12.75 -1.81
N LEU A 144 -3.09 -13.92 -1.84
CA LEU A 144 -3.46 -14.66 -0.64
C LEU A 144 -2.60 -15.92 -0.60
N THR A 145 -1.72 -16.03 0.39
CA THR A 145 -0.84 -17.20 0.51
C THR A 145 -1.57 -18.37 1.15
N ILE A 146 -0.96 -19.55 1.05
CA ILE A 146 -1.46 -20.77 1.70
C ILE A 146 -1.42 -20.63 3.24
N ALA A 147 -0.55 -19.79 3.77
CA ALA A 147 -0.55 -19.44 5.19
C ALA A 147 -1.64 -18.41 5.56
N SER A 148 -2.52 -18.06 4.63
CA SER A 148 -3.57 -17.04 4.76
C SER A 148 -3.05 -15.61 4.95
N GLU A 149 -1.78 -15.37 4.63
CA GLU A 149 -1.22 -14.02 4.60
C GLU A 149 -1.72 -13.28 3.37
N LYS A 150 -1.97 -11.98 3.53
CA LYS A 150 -2.40 -11.11 2.44
C LYS A 150 -1.25 -10.18 2.08
N TYR A 151 -0.86 -10.18 0.82
CA TYR A 151 0.06 -9.18 0.27
C TYR A 151 -0.62 -8.33 -0.78
N ILE A 152 -0.26 -7.06 -0.84
CA ILE A 152 -0.56 -6.16 -1.95
C ILE A 152 0.75 -5.86 -2.67
N VAL A 153 0.77 -6.12 -3.97
CA VAL A 153 1.91 -5.81 -4.85
C VAL A 153 1.55 -4.60 -5.70
N SER A 154 2.35 -3.55 -5.62
CA SER A 154 2.19 -2.30 -6.35
C SER A 154 3.56 -1.78 -6.84
N TYR A 155 3.57 -0.59 -7.43
CA TYR A 155 4.79 0.09 -7.83
C TYR A 155 4.94 1.39 -7.03
N ASP A 156 6.10 1.55 -6.40
CA ASP A 156 6.50 2.79 -5.73
C ASP A 156 7.25 3.65 -6.76
N SER A 157 6.60 4.72 -7.21
CA SER A 157 7.15 5.66 -8.19
C SER A 157 8.27 6.53 -7.61
N LEU A 158 8.18 6.89 -6.32
CA LEU A 158 9.19 7.72 -5.65
C LEU A 158 10.50 6.96 -5.47
N ARG A 159 10.42 5.65 -5.22
CA ARG A 159 11.60 4.77 -5.05
C ARG A 159 11.90 3.94 -6.28
N ASN A 160 11.11 4.06 -7.35
CA ASN A 160 11.26 3.35 -8.60
C ASN A 160 11.45 1.82 -8.41
N GLY A 161 10.50 1.20 -7.70
CA GLY A 161 10.59 -0.21 -7.32
C GLY A 161 9.23 -0.88 -7.15
N ILE A 162 9.23 -2.21 -7.09
CA ILE A 162 8.03 -3.00 -6.81
C ILE A 162 7.82 -3.04 -5.30
N ALA A 163 6.72 -2.47 -4.82
CA ALA A 163 6.35 -2.49 -3.42
C ALA A 163 5.51 -3.73 -3.11
N VAL A 164 5.86 -4.46 -2.05
CA VAL A 164 5.10 -5.57 -1.53
C VAL A 164 4.74 -5.29 -0.08
N LYS A 165 3.45 -5.01 0.14
CA LYS A 165 2.89 -4.72 1.47
C LYS A 165 2.15 -5.95 2.00
N GLY A 166 2.73 -6.58 3.02
CA GLY A 166 2.13 -7.68 3.76
C GLY A 166 1.26 -7.18 4.92
N PHE A 167 0.10 -7.80 5.10
CA PHE A 167 -0.83 -7.50 6.19
C PHE A 167 -0.90 -8.67 7.15
N ASN A 168 -0.66 -8.37 8.42
CA ASN A 168 -1.01 -9.24 9.52
C ASN A 168 -2.55 -9.33 9.63
N ARG A 169 -3.08 -10.55 9.67
CA ARG A 169 -4.53 -10.81 9.86
C ARG A 169 -4.90 -11.21 11.29
N GLN A 170 -3.92 -11.42 12.17
CA GLN A 170 -4.10 -11.70 13.60
C GLN A 170 -3.98 -10.38 14.36
N THR A 171 -5.08 -9.64 14.44
CA THR A 171 -5.18 -8.39 15.19
C THR A 171 -5.07 -8.64 16.70
N GLY A 172 -4.18 -7.94 17.40
CA GLY A 172 -4.03 -8.00 18.86
C GLY A 172 -3.11 -9.12 19.38
N GLU A 173 -2.57 -9.95 18.50
CA GLU A 173 -1.53 -10.92 18.81
C GLU A 173 -0.26 -10.54 18.07
N SER A 174 0.88 -10.64 18.73
CA SER A 174 2.16 -10.41 18.07
C SER A 174 2.46 -11.57 17.12
N VAL A 175 2.87 -11.24 15.91
CA VAL A 175 3.03 -12.22 14.85
C VAL A 175 4.49 -12.56 14.61
N THR A 176 4.70 -13.84 14.35
CA THR A 176 5.97 -14.38 13.89
C THR A 176 5.77 -14.95 12.49
N ASN A 177 6.76 -14.78 11.62
CA ASN A 177 6.84 -15.45 10.30
C ASN A 177 5.92 -14.94 9.18
N PHE A 178 5.74 -13.61 9.04
CA PHE A 178 5.15 -12.99 7.84
C PHE A 178 6.16 -12.06 7.16
N GLY A 179 5.87 -11.62 5.93
CA GLY A 179 6.83 -10.86 5.12
C GLY A 179 7.80 -11.76 4.34
N ASN A 180 7.39 -13.00 4.03
CA ASN A 180 8.25 -14.07 3.54
C ASN A 180 8.56 -13.99 2.03
N ILE A 181 8.79 -12.79 1.50
CA ILE A 181 9.12 -12.58 0.08
C ILE A 181 10.59 -12.91 -0.14
N SER A 182 10.84 -14.08 -0.73
CA SER A 182 12.18 -14.60 -0.95
C SER A 182 12.90 -13.95 -2.11
N ARG A 183 12.16 -13.56 -3.15
CA ARG A 183 12.72 -13.06 -4.41
C ARG A 183 11.64 -12.37 -5.24
N ILE A 184 12.04 -11.36 -6.02
CA ILE A 184 11.21 -10.84 -7.12
C ILE A 184 12.06 -10.80 -8.39
N ASP A 185 11.50 -11.35 -9.47
CA ASP A 185 12.05 -11.26 -10.81
C ASP A 185 11.15 -10.39 -11.69
N VAL A 186 11.76 -9.69 -12.63
CA VAL A 186 11.04 -8.97 -13.69
C VAL A 186 11.52 -9.42 -15.05
N LYS A 187 10.57 -9.63 -15.95
CA LYS A 187 10.84 -9.82 -17.38
C LYS A 187 10.84 -8.46 -18.07
N LEU A 188 11.86 -8.19 -18.86
CA LEU A 188 11.97 -6.95 -19.63
C LEU A 188 11.13 -7.01 -20.89
N ASN A 189 10.50 -5.89 -21.25
CA ASN A 189 9.83 -5.78 -22.55
C ASN A 189 10.85 -5.76 -23.71
N ASP A 190 10.36 -5.90 -24.94
CA ASP A 190 11.21 -6.00 -26.13
C ASP A 190 12.22 -4.84 -26.27
N SER A 191 11.80 -3.61 -25.98
CA SER A 191 12.67 -2.42 -26.07
C SER A 191 13.80 -2.46 -25.04
N ALA A 192 13.47 -2.75 -23.77
CA ALA A 192 14.45 -2.87 -22.69
C ALA A 192 15.36 -4.09 -22.90
N ARG A 193 14.83 -5.22 -23.34
CA ARG A 193 15.60 -6.44 -23.66
C ARG A 193 16.62 -6.18 -24.77
N GLN A 194 16.22 -5.51 -25.85
CA GLN A 194 17.15 -5.14 -26.93
C GLN A 194 18.25 -4.17 -26.45
N LYS A 195 17.89 -3.24 -25.58
CA LYS A 195 18.81 -2.23 -25.05
C LYS A 195 19.83 -2.77 -24.05
N TYR A 196 19.40 -3.68 -23.17
CA TYR A 196 20.25 -4.19 -22.07
C TYR A 196 20.81 -5.60 -22.35
N GLY A 197 20.31 -6.31 -23.36
CA GLY A 197 20.76 -7.66 -23.72
C GLY A 197 20.39 -8.74 -22.71
N ILE A 198 19.42 -8.48 -21.82
CA ILE A 198 19.00 -9.36 -20.73
C ILE A 198 17.47 -9.50 -20.79
N GLU A 199 16.95 -10.72 -20.62
CA GLU A 199 15.51 -10.97 -20.60
C GLU A 199 14.90 -10.84 -19.20
N TRP A 200 15.57 -11.40 -18.19
CA TRP A 200 15.10 -11.46 -16.81
C TRP A 200 16.07 -10.79 -15.86
N VAL A 201 15.54 -10.00 -14.93
CA VAL A 201 16.32 -9.29 -13.91
C VAL A 201 15.73 -9.57 -12.53
N THR A 202 16.55 -10.10 -11.64
CA THR A 202 16.20 -10.27 -10.22
C THR A 202 16.45 -8.98 -9.45
N ALA A 203 15.57 -8.65 -8.52
CA ALA A 203 15.75 -7.54 -7.59
C ALA A 203 17.07 -7.73 -6.83
N CYS A 204 17.88 -6.68 -6.77
CA CYS A 204 19.19 -6.71 -6.11
C CYS A 204 19.33 -5.70 -4.98
N LYS A 205 18.26 -4.95 -4.72
CA LYS A 205 18.17 -4.02 -3.61
C LYS A 205 16.75 -4.03 -3.09
N VAL A 206 16.61 -4.03 -1.77
CA VAL A 206 15.32 -4.02 -1.09
C VAL A 206 15.37 -3.00 0.02
N LEU A 207 14.28 -2.24 0.15
CA LEU A 207 14.09 -1.19 1.14
C LEU A 207 12.95 -1.60 2.05
N LEU A 208 13.16 -1.56 3.36
CA LEU A 208 12.09 -1.72 4.35
C LEU A 208 11.52 -0.33 4.67
N THR A 209 10.24 -0.11 4.37
CA THR A 209 9.59 1.21 4.51
C THR A 209 8.68 1.31 5.72
N THR A 210 8.44 0.21 6.44
CA THR A 210 7.72 0.16 7.71
C THR A 210 8.66 -0.10 8.88
N PRO A 211 8.34 0.32 10.11
CA PRO A 211 9.16 0.11 11.31
C PRO A 211 9.07 -1.34 11.84
N THR A 212 9.18 -2.32 10.95
CA THR A 212 8.95 -3.74 11.27
C THR A 212 10.30 -4.46 11.41
N PRO A 213 10.74 -4.84 12.63
CA PRO A 213 12.05 -5.47 12.81
C PRO A 213 12.13 -6.83 12.10
N MET A 214 13.32 -7.17 11.60
CA MET A 214 13.61 -8.45 10.95
C MET A 214 14.38 -9.37 11.89
N VAL A 215 14.11 -10.67 11.84
CA VAL A 215 14.83 -11.68 12.61
C VAL A 215 16.28 -11.74 12.15
N SER A 216 17.24 -11.69 13.09
CA SER A 216 18.69 -11.69 12.77
C SER A 216 19.18 -12.90 11.97
N ILE A 217 18.60 -14.09 12.20
CA ILE A 217 18.92 -15.32 11.44
C ILE A 217 18.20 -15.41 10.09
N ALA A 218 17.23 -14.53 9.84
CA ALA A 218 16.50 -14.42 8.58
C ALA A 218 16.37 -12.94 8.17
N PRO A 219 17.50 -12.25 7.91
CA PRO A 219 17.54 -10.81 7.72
C PRO A 219 16.96 -10.38 6.35
N LEU A 220 16.70 -9.08 6.20
CA LEU A 220 16.19 -8.46 4.97
C LEU A 220 16.98 -8.84 3.71
N SER A 221 18.30 -9.03 3.83
CA SER A 221 19.17 -9.40 2.71
C SER A 221 18.83 -10.74 2.05
N LEU A 222 18.13 -11.64 2.74
CA LEU A 222 17.67 -12.90 2.14
C LEU A 222 16.61 -12.69 1.06
N ALA A 223 15.93 -11.54 1.02
CA ALA A 223 14.94 -11.21 -0.03
C ALA A 223 15.57 -10.95 -1.41
N ILE A 224 16.89 -10.75 -1.45
CA ILE A 224 17.64 -10.38 -2.65
C ILE A 224 18.86 -11.28 -2.89
N ASP A 225 19.11 -12.31 -2.08
CA ASP A 225 20.28 -13.18 -2.21
C ASP A 225 20.28 -14.07 -3.48
N GLY A 226 19.16 -14.06 -4.22
CA GLY A 226 18.94 -14.80 -5.45
C GLY A 226 18.45 -16.23 -5.24
N ASN A 227 18.42 -16.72 -4.00
CA ASN A 227 17.96 -18.05 -3.63
C ASN A 227 16.47 -18.00 -3.26
N PRO A 228 15.57 -18.53 -4.09
CA PRO A 228 14.14 -18.45 -3.80
C PRO A 228 13.71 -19.43 -2.69
N SER A 229 14.66 -20.17 -2.08
CA SER A 229 14.42 -21.03 -0.91
C SER A 229 14.81 -20.38 0.42
N THR A 230 15.41 -19.19 0.42
CA THR A 230 15.68 -18.37 1.62
C THR A 230 14.70 -17.21 1.65
N MET A 231 14.39 -16.68 2.83
CA MET A 231 13.43 -15.58 2.97
C MET A 231 13.77 -14.71 4.17
N PRO A 232 13.52 -13.39 4.09
CA PRO A 232 13.50 -12.57 5.28
C PRO A 232 12.33 -13.01 6.17
N ARG A 233 12.40 -12.71 7.47
CA ARG A 233 11.29 -12.92 8.39
C ARG A 233 11.16 -11.74 9.33
N VAL A 234 9.93 -11.28 9.49
CA VAL A 234 9.58 -10.30 10.53
C VAL A 234 9.77 -10.93 11.92
N GLU A 235 10.43 -10.19 12.80
CA GLU A 235 10.56 -10.51 14.22
C GLU A 235 9.22 -10.31 14.95
N TYR A 236 9.08 -10.92 16.12
CA TYR A 236 7.92 -10.74 16.97
C TYR A 236 7.62 -9.25 17.18
N THR A 237 6.48 -8.80 16.68
CA THR A 237 6.09 -7.39 16.70
C THR A 237 4.57 -7.23 16.81
N ASN A 238 4.15 -6.06 17.30
CA ASN A 238 2.75 -5.64 17.32
C ASN A 238 2.35 -4.89 16.04
N GLU A 239 3.29 -4.65 15.13
CA GLU A 239 3.01 -4.00 13.84
C GLU A 239 2.07 -4.86 12.98
N ALA A 240 1.09 -4.19 12.37
CA ALA A 240 0.08 -4.86 11.55
C ALA A 240 0.53 -5.06 10.10
N GLU A 241 1.62 -4.41 9.68
CA GLU A 241 2.07 -4.42 8.30
C GLU A 241 3.58 -4.46 8.17
N VAL A 242 4.02 -4.98 7.02
CA VAL A 242 5.41 -4.91 6.57
C VAL A 242 5.40 -4.50 5.11
N GLU A 243 6.17 -3.47 4.75
CA GLU A 243 6.31 -3.05 3.36
C GLU A 243 7.78 -3.10 2.94
N MET A 244 8.00 -3.81 1.83
CA MET A 244 9.32 -3.95 1.20
C MET A 244 9.26 -3.44 -0.23
N VAL A 245 10.18 -2.55 -0.61
CA VAL A 245 10.31 -2.04 -1.97
C VAL A 245 11.53 -2.64 -2.64
N PHE A 246 11.30 -3.40 -3.70
CA PHE A 246 12.31 -4.12 -4.47
C PHE A 246 12.75 -3.30 -5.69
N GLN A 247 14.05 -3.04 -5.78
CA GLN A 247 14.67 -2.27 -6.85
C GLN A 247 15.53 -3.18 -7.73
N PHE A 248 15.47 -2.90 -9.04
CA PHE A 248 16.11 -3.71 -10.08
C PHE A 248 17.15 -2.87 -10.78
N PHE A 249 18.36 -3.42 -10.94
CA PHE A 249 19.45 -2.75 -11.62
C PHE A 249 20.04 -3.64 -12.71
N VAL A 250 20.54 -2.99 -13.75
CA VAL A 250 21.35 -3.56 -14.84
C VAL A 250 22.67 -2.81 -15.00
#